data_AF-A0A940LPE9-F1
#
_entry.id   AF-A0A940LPE9-F1
#
_cell.length_a   1.000
_cell.length_b   1.000
_cell.length_c   1.000
_cell.angle_alpha   90.00
_cell.angle_beta   90.00
_cell.angle_gamma   90.00
#
_symmetry.space_group_name_H-M   'P 1'
#
loop_
_entity.id
_entity.type
_entity.pdbx_description
1 polymer ?
#
loop_
_entity_poly.entity_id
_entity_poly.type
_entity_poly.pdbx_seq_one_letter_code
_entity_poly.pdbx_strand_id
1 'polypeptide(L)'
;MTIAQKIADAGITEIVHFTTNRGIVGMLAEGGVLSRRALPANSYLENVAYNNAKFRPEDSAYFDKSADWLDYVNLSISEINRSFFDYSKNWHRNADVWWLILSFDAGIASDPGVFFGTTNNKYEHCVRGEGEAGFAALFADPVRRRPGWVARRLMRGPQLTTCQQAEVLYPSRLSLDGLKRVYVGESDHYDVVRGWLREFEKPEVEVVIEPNKFNGVPN
;
A
#
# COMPACT_ATOMS: atom_id res chain seq x y z
N MET A 1 -23.50 -5.98 6.07
CA MET A 1 -22.70 -5.23 7.06
C MET A 1 -21.75 -4.42 6.22
N THR A 2 -21.91 -3.10 6.22
CA THR A 2 -21.16 -2.23 5.31
C THR A 2 -19.65 -2.36 5.55
N ILE A 3 -18.84 -1.99 4.56
CA ILE A 3 -17.38 -1.96 4.71
C ILE A 3 -16.99 -1.08 5.90
N ALA A 4 -17.61 0.10 6.04
CA ALA A 4 -17.40 1.00 7.17
C ALA A 4 -17.69 0.34 8.54
N GLN A 5 -18.76 -0.45 8.66
CA GLN A 5 -19.05 -1.19 9.89
C GLN A 5 -17.98 -2.24 10.18
N LYS A 6 -17.56 -3.02 9.17
CA LYS A 6 -16.50 -4.02 9.33
C LYS A 6 -15.16 -3.40 9.74
N ILE A 7 -14.83 -2.23 9.19
CA ILE A 7 -13.64 -1.45 9.54
C ILE A 7 -13.69 -1.04 11.02
N ALA A 8 -14.82 -0.47 11.45
CA ALA A 8 -15.02 -0.05 12.83
C ALA A 8 -14.96 -1.24 13.81
N ASP A 9 -15.67 -2.33 13.51
CA ASP A 9 -15.72 -3.54 14.34
C ASP A 9 -14.34 -4.21 14.49
N ALA A 10 -13.53 -4.16 13.42
CA ALA A 10 -12.17 -4.71 13.42
C ALA A 10 -11.13 -3.78 14.05
N GLY A 11 -11.48 -2.52 14.36
CA GLY A 11 -10.55 -1.51 14.86
C GLY A 11 -9.52 -1.07 13.81
N ILE A 12 -9.89 -1.11 12.52
CA ILE A 12 -9.02 -0.67 11.42
C ILE A 12 -9.11 0.86 11.31
N THR A 13 -7.99 1.54 11.50
CA THR A 13 -7.96 3.01 11.48
C THR A 13 -7.27 3.58 10.26
N GLU A 14 -6.45 2.78 9.56
CA GLU A 14 -5.64 3.28 8.46
C GLU A 14 -5.44 2.27 7.33
N ILE A 15 -5.25 2.83 6.14
CA ILE A 15 -4.76 2.15 4.95
C ILE A 15 -3.45 2.81 4.54
N VAL A 16 -2.42 1.99 4.33
CA VAL A 16 -1.03 2.46 4.25
C VAL A 16 -0.38 2.15 2.91
N HIS A 17 0.55 3.01 2.52
CA HIS A 17 1.40 2.84 1.34
C HIS A 17 2.83 3.21 1.69
N PHE A 18 3.79 2.29 1.53
CA PHE A 18 5.19 2.63 1.69
C PHE A 18 5.76 3.17 0.38
N THR A 19 6.60 4.20 0.48
CA THR A 19 7.30 4.79 -0.66
C THR A 19 8.67 5.32 -0.22
N THR A 20 9.46 5.75 -1.19
CA THR A 20 10.76 6.36 -0.92
C THR A 20 10.61 7.87 -0.70
N ASN A 21 11.65 8.48 -0.13
CA ASN A 21 11.83 9.92 -0.04
C ASN A 21 11.71 10.64 -1.40
N ARG A 22 12.16 10.01 -2.49
CA ARG A 22 11.97 10.53 -3.85
C ARG A 22 10.52 10.39 -4.27
N GLY A 23 9.94 9.20 -4.04
CA GLY A 23 8.55 8.91 -4.38
C GLY A 23 7.54 9.88 -3.76
N ILE A 24 7.70 10.24 -2.47
CA ILE A 24 6.77 11.21 -1.85
C ILE A 24 6.84 12.59 -2.50
N VAL A 25 8.01 13.08 -2.89
CA VAL A 25 8.15 14.40 -3.55
C VAL A 25 7.38 14.40 -4.87
N GLY A 26 7.51 13.32 -5.64
CA GLY A 26 6.70 13.13 -6.85
C GLY A 26 5.20 13.09 -6.56
N MET A 27 4.77 12.35 -5.54
CA MET A 27 3.35 12.27 -5.17
C MET A 27 2.79 13.62 -4.68
N LEU A 28 3.59 14.40 -3.94
CA LEU A 28 3.24 15.73 -3.48
C LEU A 28 3.09 16.70 -4.65
N ALA A 29 4.03 16.69 -5.60
CA ALA A 29 3.95 17.51 -6.82
C ALA A 29 2.71 17.19 -7.66
N GLU A 30 2.30 15.93 -7.71
CA GLU A 30 1.11 15.48 -8.44
C GLU A 30 -0.19 15.53 -7.64
N GLY A 31 -0.13 15.83 -6.34
CA GLY A 31 -1.26 15.79 -5.42
C GLY A 31 -1.90 14.40 -5.27
N GLY A 32 -1.19 13.31 -5.59
CA GLY A 32 -1.76 11.96 -5.54
C GLY A 32 -0.75 10.82 -5.65
N VAL A 33 -1.12 9.67 -5.12
CA VAL A 33 -0.44 8.39 -5.39
C VAL A 33 -1.00 7.83 -6.70
N LEU A 34 -0.15 7.66 -7.71
CA LEU A 34 -0.55 7.15 -9.01
C LEU A 34 -0.33 5.64 -9.13
N SER A 35 -1.21 4.98 -9.90
CA SER A 35 -1.03 3.59 -10.32
C SER A 35 0.21 3.46 -11.18
N ARG A 36 0.75 2.24 -11.27
CA ARG A 36 1.92 1.98 -12.11
C ARG A 36 1.67 2.34 -13.58
N ARG A 37 0.44 2.14 -14.07
CA ARG A 37 0.02 2.49 -15.43
C ARG A 37 0.09 3.99 -15.69
N ALA A 38 -0.25 4.81 -14.71
CA ALA A 38 -0.29 6.27 -14.85
C ALA A 38 1.10 6.93 -14.73
N LEU A 39 2.12 6.23 -14.22
CA LEU A 39 3.47 6.79 -14.03
C LEU A 39 4.15 7.27 -15.33
N PRO A 40 4.18 6.53 -16.46
CA PRO A 40 4.89 6.94 -17.67
C PRO A 40 4.27 8.15 -18.40
N ALA A 41 2.99 8.45 -18.14
CA ALA A 41 2.35 9.66 -18.67
C ALA A 41 2.84 10.93 -17.97
N ASN A 42 3.62 10.78 -16.90
CA ASN A 42 4.14 11.87 -16.10
C ASN A 42 5.67 11.89 -16.14
N SER A 43 6.22 12.80 -16.94
CA SER A 43 7.67 12.95 -17.15
C SER A 43 8.43 13.33 -15.89
N TYR A 44 7.78 13.94 -14.89
CA TYR A 44 8.39 14.26 -13.60
C TYR A 44 8.49 13.00 -12.73
N LEU A 45 7.42 12.21 -12.67
CA LEU A 45 7.40 10.95 -11.94
C LEU A 45 8.25 9.87 -12.59
N GLU A 46 8.39 9.76 -13.91
CA GLU A 46 9.26 8.73 -14.51
C GLU A 46 10.73 8.86 -14.04
N ASN A 47 11.18 10.09 -13.79
CA ASN A 47 12.53 10.39 -13.32
C ASN A 47 12.72 10.21 -11.80
N VAL A 48 11.62 10.10 -11.04
CA VAL A 48 11.60 10.07 -9.56
C VAL A 48 11.01 8.76 -9.02
N ALA A 49 10.17 8.08 -9.81
CA ALA A 49 9.47 6.85 -9.51
C ALA A 49 10.43 5.68 -9.66
N TYR A 50 11.10 5.36 -8.55
CA TYR A 50 11.78 4.09 -8.43
C TYR A 50 10.74 2.97 -8.31
N ASN A 51 10.65 2.16 -9.37
CA ASN A 51 9.84 0.95 -9.32
C ASN A 51 10.34 0.03 -8.20
N ASN A 52 9.44 -0.30 -7.28
CA ASN A 52 9.72 -1.17 -6.12
C ASN A 52 10.06 -2.64 -6.49
N ALA A 53 10.06 -3.00 -7.80
CA ALA A 53 10.46 -4.31 -8.32
C ALA A 53 10.95 -4.27 -9.78
N LYS A 54 11.95 -5.11 -10.09
CA LYS A 54 12.53 -5.31 -11.44
C LYS A 54 11.61 -6.07 -12.41
N PHE A 55 10.92 -7.09 -11.91
CA PHE A 55 10.10 -7.98 -12.74
C PHE A 55 8.69 -7.43 -12.90
N ARG A 56 8.22 -7.41 -14.14
CA ARG A 56 6.86 -7.07 -14.56
C ARG A 56 5.94 -8.27 -14.33
N PRO A 57 5.00 -8.21 -13.35
CA PRO A 57 4.06 -9.31 -13.10
C PRO A 57 3.31 -9.76 -14.35
N GLU A 58 2.96 -8.82 -15.23
CA GLU A 58 2.19 -9.02 -16.45
C GLU A 58 2.86 -9.94 -17.49
N ASP A 59 4.19 -10.07 -17.43
CA ASP A 59 4.95 -10.98 -18.29
C ASP A 59 4.82 -12.45 -17.85
N SER A 60 4.32 -12.70 -16.63
CA SER A 60 4.08 -14.04 -16.13
C SER A 60 2.85 -14.69 -16.77
N ALA A 61 2.98 -15.95 -17.18
CA ALA A 61 1.85 -16.77 -17.62
C ALA A 61 0.80 -17.00 -16.52
N TYR A 62 1.17 -16.80 -15.24
CA TYR A 62 0.31 -17.03 -14.08
C TYR A 62 -0.30 -15.74 -13.52
N PHE A 63 -0.02 -14.58 -14.14
CA PHE A 63 -0.65 -13.34 -13.78
C PHE A 63 -2.04 -13.26 -14.42
N ASP A 64 -3.02 -12.89 -13.61
CA ASP A 64 -4.39 -12.68 -14.08
C ASP A 64 -4.44 -11.47 -15.03
N LYS A 65 -4.93 -11.68 -16.26
CA LYS A 65 -5.06 -10.66 -17.30
C LYS A 65 -6.52 -10.29 -17.58
N SER A 66 -7.45 -10.70 -16.71
CA SER A 66 -8.88 -10.40 -16.85
C SER A 66 -9.20 -8.92 -16.72
N ALA A 67 -8.35 -8.15 -16.05
CA ALA A 67 -8.43 -6.69 -15.97
C ALA A 67 -7.03 -6.07 -15.97
N ASP A 68 -6.96 -4.74 -16.14
CA ASP A 68 -5.71 -3.99 -16.06
C ASP A 68 -5.33 -3.71 -14.60
N TRP A 69 -4.90 -4.75 -13.90
CA TRP A 69 -4.53 -4.64 -12.48
C TRP A 69 -3.31 -3.76 -12.20
N LEU A 70 -2.62 -3.27 -13.24
CA LEU A 70 -1.53 -2.30 -13.14
C LEU A 70 -2.03 -0.86 -13.05
N ASP A 71 -3.31 -0.64 -13.38
CA ASP A 71 -3.97 0.66 -13.21
C ASP A 71 -4.61 0.81 -11.82
N TYR A 72 -4.08 0.10 -10.82
CA TYR A 72 -4.46 0.25 -9.43
C TYR A 72 -3.25 0.66 -8.59
N VAL A 73 -3.49 1.46 -7.56
CA VAL A 73 -2.55 1.76 -6.49
C VAL A 73 -2.63 0.63 -5.47
N ASN A 74 -1.49 -0.01 -5.19
CA ASN A 74 -1.42 -1.06 -4.18
C ASN A 74 -1.23 -0.45 -2.78
N LEU A 75 -2.18 -0.71 -1.90
CA LEU A 75 -2.20 -0.28 -0.51
C LEU A 75 -2.31 -1.49 0.42
N SER A 76 -2.05 -1.31 1.71
CA SER A 76 -2.18 -2.35 2.74
C SER A 76 -3.08 -1.89 3.89
N ILE A 77 -3.83 -2.81 4.50
CA ILE A 77 -4.69 -2.50 5.66
C ILE A 77 -3.84 -2.54 6.93
N SER A 78 -3.85 -1.45 7.71
CA SER A 78 -3.19 -1.27 9.02
C SER A 78 -1.66 -1.39 9.02
N GLU A 79 -1.07 -2.35 8.34
CA GLU A 79 0.36 -2.65 8.35
C GLU A 79 0.87 -2.90 6.93
N ILE A 80 2.13 -2.54 6.70
CA ILE A 80 2.76 -2.73 5.39
C ILE A 80 2.97 -4.21 5.08
N ASN A 81 2.99 -4.55 3.79
CA ASN A 81 3.51 -5.82 3.30
C ASN A 81 5.02 -5.90 3.53
N ARG A 82 5.44 -6.39 4.70
CA ARG A 82 6.85 -6.45 5.12
C ARG A 82 7.72 -7.24 4.14
N SER A 83 7.21 -8.36 3.62
CA SER A 83 7.94 -9.16 2.63
C SER A 83 8.23 -8.39 1.34
N PHE A 84 7.27 -7.57 0.87
CA PHE A 84 7.49 -6.72 -0.29
C PHE A 84 8.43 -5.56 0.04
N PHE A 85 8.27 -4.95 1.20
CA PHE A 85 9.16 -3.88 1.67
C PHE A 85 10.62 -4.32 1.77
N ASP A 86 10.90 -5.50 2.32
CA ASP A 86 12.27 -6.06 2.40
C ASP A 86 12.86 -6.35 1.02
N TYR A 87 12.03 -6.81 0.08
CA TYR A 87 12.45 -6.98 -1.31
C TYR A 87 12.83 -5.64 -1.95
N SER A 88 12.00 -4.61 -1.76
CA SER A 88 12.23 -3.28 -2.31
C SER A 88 13.45 -2.59 -1.69
N LYS A 89 13.65 -2.66 -0.37
CA LYS A 89 14.86 -2.12 0.30
C LYS A 89 16.16 -2.68 -0.28
N ASN A 90 16.22 -4.00 -0.50
CA ASN A 90 17.42 -4.63 -1.04
C ASN A 90 17.76 -4.17 -2.46
N TRP A 91 16.77 -3.64 -3.18
CA TRP A 91 16.94 -3.11 -4.53
C TRP A 91 17.58 -1.70 -4.55
N HIS A 92 17.46 -0.95 -3.46
CA HIS A 92 17.88 0.45 -3.36
C HIS A 92 19.09 0.67 -2.44
N ARG A 93 19.97 -0.35 -2.28
CA ARG A 93 21.13 -0.30 -1.36
C ARG A 93 22.18 0.78 -1.66
N ASN A 94 22.15 1.43 -2.83
CA ASN A 94 23.23 2.30 -3.33
C ASN A 94 22.82 3.77 -3.57
N ALA A 95 21.87 4.33 -2.82
CA ALA A 95 21.49 5.72 -3.00
C ALA A 95 21.06 6.36 -1.67
N ASP A 96 21.07 7.70 -1.62
CA ASP A 96 20.43 8.55 -0.58
C ASP A 96 18.89 8.37 -0.59
N VAL A 97 18.45 7.11 -0.47
CA VAL A 97 17.08 6.64 -0.55
C VAL A 97 16.73 6.03 0.79
N TRP A 98 15.80 6.70 1.47
CA TRP A 98 15.17 6.20 2.68
C TRP A 98 13.66 6.08 2.46
N TRP A 99 13.00 5.38 3.37
CA TRP A 99 11.62 4.96 3.22
C TRP A 99 10.72 5.64 4.24
N LEU A 100 9.47 5.85 3.82
CA LEU A 100 8.39 6.37 4.64
C LEU A 100 7.10 5.63 4.33
N ILE A 101 6.11 5.79 5.21
CA ILE A 101 4.79 5.18 5.05
C ILE A 101 3.74 6.28 5.07
N LEU A 102 3.00 6.41 3.98
CA LEU A 102 1.80 7.23 3.88
C LEU A 102 0.65 6.49 4.56
N SER A 103 -0.12 7.18 5.39
CA SER A 103 -1.28 6.64 6.11
C SER A 103 -2.52 7.48 5.79
N PHE A 104 -3.49 6.81 5.18
CA PHE A 104 -4.78 7.34 4.79
C PHE A 104 -5.86 6.82 5.74
N ASP A 105 -6.96 7.57 5.83
CA ASP A 105 -8.15 7.14 6.55
C ASP A 105 -8.66 5.78 6.01
N ALA A 106 -9.05 4.86 6.89
CA ALA A 106 -9.53 3.55 6.47
C ALA A 106 -10.81 3.61 5.62
N GLY A 107 -11.57 4.70 5.70
CA GLY A 107 -12.78 4.95 4.93
C GLY A 107 -12.57 4.84 3.42
N ILE A 108 -11.35 5.08 2.90
CA ILE A 108 -11.06 4.94 1.47
C ILE A 108 -11.30 3.53 0.93
N ALA A 109 -11.35 2.50 1.79
CA ALA A 109 -11.74 1.16 1.35
C ALA A 109 -13.22 1.07 0.92
N SER A 110 -14.06 2.03 1.29
CA SER A 110 -15.46 2.08 0.88
C SER A 110 -15.66 2.87 -0.43
N ASP A 111 -14.59 3.43 -1.00
CA ASP A 111 -14.70 4.25 -2.22
C ASP A 111 -15.07 3.39 -3.45
N PRO A 112 -15.80 3.97 -4.43
CA PRO A 112 -16.16 3.25 -5.63
C PRO A 112 -14.95 2.74 -6.43
N GLY A 113 -15.05 1.51 -6.94
CA GLY A 113 -14.00 0.88 -7.77
C GLY A 113 -12.82 0.31 -6.98
N VAL A 114 -12.88 0.31 -5.65
CA VAL A 114 -11.87 -0.34 -4.80
C VAL A 114 -12.05 -1.86 -4.83
N PHE A 115 -10.96 -2.55 -5.18
CA PHE A 115 -10.86 -4.00 -5.12
C PHE A 115 -10.03 -4.46 -3.92
N PHE A 116 -10.32 -5.66 -3.44
CA PHE A 116 -9.62 -6.32 -2.36
C PHE A 116 -8.95 -7.59 -2.84
N GLY A 117 -7.62 -7.62 -2.82
CA GLY A 117 -6.81 -8.79 -3.10
C GLY A 117 -6.48 -9.56 -1.83
N THR A 118 -6.94 -10.81 -1.73
CA THR A 118 -6.71 -11.68 -0.55
C THR A 118 -5.23 -11.92 -0.23
N THR A 119 -4.34 -11.77 -1.21
CA THR A 119 -2.88 -11.83 -1.06
C THR A 119 -2.25 -10.84 -2.05
N ASN A 120 -0.92 -10.86 -2.20
CA ASN A 120 -0.22 -10.02 -3.16
C ASN A 120 -0.81 -10.20 -4.57
N ASN A 121 -1.11 -9.09 -5.23
CA ASN A 121 -1.84 -9.09 -6.50
C ASN A 121 -1.11 -9.84 -7.63
N LYS A 122 0.19 -10.08 -7.53
CA LYS A 122 0.93 -10.86 -8.55
C LYS A 122 0.82 -12.38 -8.38
N TYR A 123 0.17 -12.86 -7.32
CA TYR A 123 0.14 -14.28 -6.99
C TYR A 123 -1.00 -15.01 -7.70
N GLU A 124 -0.74 -16.26 -8.10
CA GLU A 124 -1.66 -17.11 -8.87
C GLU A 124 -3.00 -17.35 -8.17
N HIS A 125 -3.00 -17.54 -6.84
CA HIS A 125 -4.23 -17.78 -6.07
C HIS A 125 -4.81 -16.51 -5.45
N CYS A 126 -4.39 -15.32 -5.90
CA CYS A 126 -5.01 -14.08 -5.47
C CYS A 126 -6.47 -14.03 -5.93
N VAL A 127 -7.38 -14.12 -4.97
CA VAL A 127 -8.80 -13.82 -5.19
C VAL A 127 -9.00 -12.32 -5.01
N ARG A 128 -9.61 -11.69 -6.01
CA ARG A 128 -9.98 -10.27 -6.03
C ARG A 128 -11.48 -10.15 -5.95
N GLY A 129 -11.97 -9.18 -5.19
CA GLY A 129 -13.39 -8.88 -5.13
C GLY A 129 -13.66 -7.45 -4.67
N GLU A 130 -14.83 -6.95 -5.02
CA GLU A 130 -15.32 -5.64 -4.60
C GLU A 130 -16.34 -5.79 -3.45
N GLY A 131 -16.69 -4.65 -2.85
CA GLY A 131 -17.76 -4.57 -1.88
C GLY A 131 -17.50 -5.36 -0.59
N GLU A 132 -18.59 -5.59 0.16
CA GLU A 132 -18.53 -6.23 1.47
C GLU A 132 -17.93 -7.65 1.42
N ALA A 133 -18.21 -8.39 0.34
CA ALA A 133 -17.72 -9.75 0.15
C ALA A 133 -16.21 -9.78 -0.13
N GLY A 134 -15.72 -8.88 -0.99
CA GLY A 134 -14.28 -8.73 -1.25
C GLY A 134 -13.52 -8.35 0.01
N PHE A 135 -14.02 -7.37 0.76
CA PHE A 135 -13.41 -6.95 2.03
C PHE A 135 -13.36 -8.10 3.03
N ALA A 136 -14.48 -8.82 3.22
CA ALA A 136 -14.54 -9.95 4.15
C ALA A 136 -13.57 -11.09 3.77
N ALA A 137 -13.34 -11.31 2.47
CA ALA A 137 -12.42 -12.34 1.98
C ALA A 137 -10.97 -12.11 2.44
N LEU A 138 -10.56 -10.86 2.71
CA LEU A 138 -9.23 -10.55 3.26
C LEU A 138 -8.99 -11.18 4.64
N PHE A 139 -10.07 -11.48 5.36
CA PHE A 139 -10.07 -12.05 6.71
C PHE A 139 -10.48 -13.53 6.70
N ALA A 140 -10.66 -14.15 5.53
CA ALA A 140 -10.93 -15.59 5.45
C ALA A 140 -9.75 -16.40 6.00
N ASP A 141 -10.00 -17.57 6.59
CA ASP A 141 -8.97 -18.52 7.00
C ASP A 141 -9.29 -19.90 6.41
N PRO A 142 -8.38 -20.52 5.62
CA PRO A 142 -7.08 -20.02 5.18
C PRO A 142 -7.13 -19.14 3.91
N VAL A 143 -6.05 -18.39 3.66
CA VAL A 143 -5.80 -17.70 2.37
C VAL A 143 -4.69 -18.42 1.61
N ARG A 144 -4.98 -18.87 0.38
CA ARG A 144 -3.97 -19.48 -0.51
C ARG A 144 -3.21 -18.39 -1.26
N ARG A 145 -1.89 -18.56 -1.39
CA ARG A 145 -1.02 -17.62 -2.11
C ARG A 145 -0.54 -18.22 -3.44
N ARG A 146 0.12 -19.37 -3.36
CA ARG A 146 0.71 -20.15 -4.46
C ARG A 146 0.55 -21.63 -4.12
N PRO A 147 0.81 -22.57 -5.05
CA PRO A 147 0.84 -23.98 -4.72
C PRO A 147 1.74 -24.26 -3.50
N GLY A 148 1.17 -24.87 -2.46
CA GLY A 148 1.84 -25.17 -1.18
C GLY A 148 2.06 -23.98 -0.23
N TRP A 149 1.71 -22.75 -0.62
CA TRP A 149 1.88 -21.54 0.20
C TRP A 149 0.53 -21.04 0.70
N VAL A 150 0.29 -21.17 2.00
CA VAL A 150 -0.99 -20.85 2.65
C VAL A 150 -0.74 -19.96 3.85
N ALA A 151 -1.47 -18.84 3.93
CA ALA A 151 -1.53 -17.99 5.11
C ALA A 151 -2.67 -18.46 6.02
N ARG A 152 -2.42 -18.46 7.32
CA ARG A 152 -3.42 -18.74 8.35
C ARG A 152 -3.58 -17.56 9.29
N ARG A 153 -4.77 -17.39 9.87
CA ARG A 153 -5.03 -16.31 10.84
C ARG A 153 -4.28 -16.48 12.15
N LEU A 154 -4.22 -17.70 12.68
CA LEU A 154 -3.58 -17.98 13.98
C LEU A 154 -4.02 -16.93 15.03
N MET A 155 -3.07 -16.25 15.68
CA MET A 155 -3.30 -15.22 16.69
C MET A 155 -3.24 -13.77 16.13
N ARG A 156 -3.44 -13.58 14.82
CA ARG A 156 -3.44 -12.24 14.22
C ARG A 156 -4.61 -11.41 14.75
N GLY A 157 -4.33 -10.14 15.03
CA GLY A 157 -5.35 -9.19 15.51
C GLY A 157 -6.51 -9.00 14.51
N PRO A 158 -7.68 -8.55 14.99
CA PRO A 158 -8.86 -8.33 14.15
C PRO A 158 -8.62 -7.30 13.05
N GLN A 159 -7.78 -6.29 13.29
CA GLN A 159 -7.41 -5.24 12.34
C GLN A 159 -6.47 -5.74 11.24
N LEU A 160 -5.92 -6.95 11.36
CA LEU A 160 -5.00 -7.53 10.40
C LEU A 160 -5.72 -8.52 9.49
N THR A 161 -5.45 -8.38 8.19
CA THR A 161 -5.83 -9.36 7.18
C THR A 161 -5.16 -10.71 7.47
N THR A 162 -5.75 -11.79 6.97
CA THR A 162 -5.18 -13.14 7.14
C THR A 162 -3.83 -13.26 6.48
N CYS A 163 -3.65 -12.65 5.30
CA CYS A 163 -2.36 -12.58 4.63
C CYS A 163 -1.75 -11.18 4.78
N GLN A 164 -0.56 -11.07 5.38
CA GLN A 164 0.23 -9.83 5.49
C GLN A 164 0.51 -9.14 4.15
N GLN A 165 0.32 -9.86 3.04
CA GLN A 165 0.54 -9.38 1.69
C GLN A 165 -0.76 -9.06 0.95
N ALA A 166 -1.91 -9.15 1.62
CA ALA A 166 -3.19 -8.73 1.07
C ALA A 166 -3.14 -7.24 0.67
N GLU A 167 -3.87 -6.89 -0.38
CA GLU A 167 -3.80 -5.55 -0.97
C GLU A 167 -5.19 -4.94 -1.10
N VAL A 168 -5.28 -3.66 -0.76
CA VAL A 168 -6.38 -2.80 -1.21
C VAL A 168 -5.91 -2.19 -2.54
N LEU A 169 -6.65 -2.44 -3.60
CA LEU A 169 -6.38 -1.98 -4.95
C LEU A 169 -7.27 -0.78 -5.21
N TYR A 170 -6.71 0.41 -5.06
CA TYR A 170 -7.42 1.67 -5.27
C TYR A 170 -7.30 2.11 -6.75
N PRO A 171 -8.40 2.49 -7.43
CA PRO A 171 -8.38 2.71 -8.87
C PRO A 171 -7.54 3.93 -9.26
N SER A 172 -6.58 3.72 -10.17
CA SER A 172 -5.75 4.68 -10.94
C SER A 172 -4.99 5.78 -10.16
N ARG A 173 -5.64 6.55 -9.29
CA ARG A 173 -5.08 7.67 -8.53
C ARG A 173 -5.77 7.83 -7.18
N LEU A 174 -4.99 7.83 -6.11
CA LEU A 174 -5.44 8.19 -4.76
C LEU A 174 -5.02 9.63 -4.43
N SER A 175 -5.97 10.52 -4.15
CA SER A 175 -5.66 11.91 -3.78
C SER A 175 -4.92 11.99 -2.45
N LEU A 176 -3.95 12.90 -2.34
CA LEU A 176 -3.28 13.21 -1.08
C LEU A 176 -4.13 14.07 -0.12
N ASP A 177 -5.32 14.52 -0.51
CA ASP A 177 -6.22 15.24 0.41
C ASP A 177 -6.76 14.32 1.52
N GLY A 178 -6.77 13.01 1.26
CA GLY A 178 -7.08 11.98 2.26
C GLY A 178 -5.90 11.57 3.14
N LEU A 179 -4.69 12.08 2.88
CA LEU A 179 -3.49 11.74 3.65
C LEU A 179 -3.63 12.31 5.07
N LYS A 180 -3.50 11.46 6.08
CA LYS A 180 -3.61 11.87 7.50
C LYS A 180 -2.25 11.95 8.15
N ARG A 181 -1.38 10.99 7.85
CA ARG A 181 -0.10 10.84 8.52
C ARG A 181 0.98 10.31 7.59
N VAL A 182 2.22 10.71 7.85
CA VAL A 182 3.43 10.10 7.30
C VAL A 182 4.26 9.53 8.45
N TYR A 183 4.53 8.22 8.43
CA TYR A 183 5.47 7.60 9.33
C TYR A 183 6.89 7.64 8.75
N VAL A 184 7.84 8.04 9.58
CA VAL A 184 9.28 8.02 9.27
C VAL A 184 10.03 7.17 10.29
N GLY A 185 11.17 6.61 9.89
CA GLY A 185 11.96 5.74 10.76
C GLY A 185 12.92 6.49 11.70
N GLU A 186 13.30 7.72 11.36
CA GLU A 186 14.40 8.46 12.00
C GLU A 186 14.04 9.94 12.17
N SER A 187 14.68 10.62 13.11
CA SER A 187 14.45 12.05 13.40
C SER A 187 14.80 12.95 12.23
N ASP A 188 15.89 12.67 11.52
CA ASP A 188 16.35 13.53 10.43
C ASP A 188 15.35 13.54 9.26
N HIS A 189 14.67 12.40 9.04
CA HIS A 189 13.61 12.29 8.05
C HIS A 189 12.36 13.08 8.44
N TYR A 190 12.08 13.25 9.74
CA TYR A 190 10.91 13.99 10.23
C TYR A 190 10.94 15.44 9.74
N ASP A 191 12.04 16.16 9.97
CA ASP A 191 12.16 17.57 9.60
C ASP A 191 12.09 17.77 8.08
N VAL A 192 12.71 16.87 7.33
CA VAL A 192 12.67 16.87 5.86
C VAL A 192 11.23 16.70 5.34
N VAL A 193 10.50 15.69 5.83
CA VAL A 193 9.10 15.46 5.42
C VAL A 193 8.20 16.63 5.83
N ARG A 194 8.40 17.19 7.04
CA ARG A 194 7.65 18.37 7.49
C ARG A 194 7.90 19.59 6.61
N GLY A 195 9.14 19.78 6.15
CA GLY A 195 9.50 20.82 5.19
C GLY A 195 8.74 20.67 3.88
N TRP A 196 8.76 19.47 3.29
CA TRP A 196 8.03 19.19 2.04
C TRP A 196 6.52 19.37 2.20
N LEU A 197 5.92 18.84 3.26
CA LEU A 197 4.47 18.98 3.48
C LEU A 197 4.05 20.46 3.57
N ARG A 198 4.88 21.33 4.15
CA ARG A 198 4.60 22.78 4.17
C ARG A 198 4.73 23.43 2.80
N GLU A 199 5.78 23.09 2.07
CA GLU A 199 6.03 23.62 0.72
C GLU A 199 4.90 23.26 -0.25
N PHE A 200 4.37 22.04 -0.14
CA PHE A 200 3.26 21.54 -0.95
C PHE A 200 1.88 21.75 -0.31
N GLU A 201 1.74 22.76 0.57
CA GLU A 201 0.47 23.21 1.15
C GLU A 201 -0.35 22.13 1.89
N LYS A 202 0.32 21.19 2.57
CA LYS A 202 -0.27 20.14 3.43
C LYS A 202 0.26 20.14 4.87
N PRO A 203 0.34 21.30 5.58
CA PRO A 203 0.90 21.39 6.93
C PRO A 203 0.12 20.61 8.01
N GLU A 204 -1.13 20.25 7.72
CA GLU A 204 -2.04 19.50 8.59
C GLU A 204 -1.73 18.00 8.66
N VAL A 205 -0.99 17.46 7.69
CA VAL A 205 -0.57 16.06 7.70
C VAL A 205 0.40 15.84 8.85
N GLU A 206 0.07 14.89 9.72
CA GLU A 206 0.90 14.53 10.86
C GLU A 206 2.16 13.80 10.37
N VAL A 207 3.32 14.10 10.94
CA VAL A 207 4.53 13.29 10.73
C VAL A 207 4.85 12.62 12.04
N VAL A 208 5.07 11.30 12.04
CA VAL A 208 5.31 10.52 13.25
C VAL A 208 6.57 9.69 13.06
N ILE A 209 7.48 9.77 14.04
CA ILE A 209 8.65 8.89 14.10
C ILE A 209 8.19 7.57 14.71
N GLU A 210 8.04 6.54 13.89
CA GLU A 210 7.62 5.20 14.34
C GLU A 210 8.39 4.12 13.57
N PRO A 211 9.63 3.80 14.01
CA PRO A 211 10.45 2.80 13.33
C PRO A 211 9.82 1.41 13.34
N ASN A 212 8.98 1.08 14.35
CA ASN A 212 8.38 -0.25 14.40
C ASN A 212 7.33 -0.46 13.30
N LYS A 213 6.75 0.61 12.75
CA LYS A 213 5.79 0.51 11.63
C LYS A 213 6.42 -0.14 10.40
N PHE A 214 7.73 0.04 10.22
CA PHE A 214 8.47 -0.55 9.12
C PHE A 214 8.74 -2.05 9.31
N ASN A 215 8.50 -2.60 10.51
CA ASN A 215 8.56 -4.04 10.78
C ASN A 215 7.34 -4.79 10.25
N GLY A 216 6.20 -4.10 10.08
CA GLY A 216 4.93 -4.72 9.76
C GLY A 216 4.58 -5.86 10.73
N VAL A 217 3.63 -6.71 10.35
CA VAL A 217 3.24 -7.88 11.14
C VAL A 217 3.23 -9.12 10.25
N PRO A 218 4.36 -9.83 10.11
CA PRO A 218 4.45 -10.98 9.23
C PRO A 218 3.56 -12.14 9.65
N ASN A 219 3.21 -12.97 8.68
CA ASN A 219 2.48 -14.23 8.90
C ASN A 219 3.38 -15.32 9.44
#